data_AF-A0A7S0YXX8-F1
#
_entry.id   AF-A0A7S0YXX8-F1
#
_cell.length_a   1.000
_cell.length_b   1.000
_cell.length_c   1.000
_cell.angle_alpha   90.00
_cell.angle_beta   90.00
_cell.angle_gamma   90.00
#
_symmetry.space_group_name_H-M   'P 1'
#
loop_
_entity.id
_entity.type
_entity.pdbx_description
1 polymer ?
#
loop_
_entity_poly.entity_id
_entity_poly.type
_entity_poly.pdbx_seq_one_letter_code
_entity_poly.pdbx_strand_id
1 'polypeptide(L)'
;MLKLAQRIVNKLEERRPQPMVVFALTLCTYFFVTSGTAYNLIKDPPAVGATRLPDGRQEVSMFVQYRLNAQYIMEGLCGGFFYTLGGLGLVLLDVCRSPKLKGFVKGFTFKCGAFAFLLSIALVSIFVRFKMPNYLQY
;
A
#
# COMPACT_ATOMS: atom_id res chain seq x y z
N MET A 1 -12.27 -45.60 -2.57
CA MET A 1 -12.17 -44.25 -3.16
C MET A 1 -12.53 -43.14 -2.17
N LEU A 2 -13.77 -43.04 -1.67
CA LEU A 2 -14.21 -41.98 -0.75
C LEU A 2 -13.40 -41.82 0.55
N LYS A 3 -13.08 -42.92 1.25
CA LYS A 3 -12.29 -42.89 2.49
C LYS A 3 -10.84 -42.41 2.30
N LEU A 4 -10.27 -42.61 1.11
CA LEU A 4 -8.92 -42.14 0.76
C LEU A 4 -8.95 -40.63 0.49
N ALA A 5 -9.94 -40.16 -0.27
CA ALA A 5 -10.15 -38.74 -0.52
C ALA A 5 -10.33 -37.96 0.79
N GLN A 6 -11.12 -38.49 1.72
CA GLN A 6 -11.36 -37.85 3.03
C GLN A 6 -10.11 -37.83 3.92
N ARG A 7 -9.26 -38.86 3.86
CA ARG A 7 -7.95 -38.85 4.53
C ARG A 7 -6.99 -37.81 3.94
N ILE A 8 -6.99 -37.64 2.62
CA ILE A 8 -6.17 -36.63 1.94
C ILE A 8 -6.65 -35.24 2.30
N VAL A 9 -7.97 -35.00 2.27
CA VAL A 9 -8.57 -33.73 2.70
C VAL A 9 -8.21 -33.44 4.15
N ASN A 10 -8.41 -34.37 5.09
CA ASN A 10 -8.08 -34.15 6.49
C ASN A 10 -6.58 -33.86 6.73
N LYS A 11 -5.68 -34.52 5.99
CA LYS A 11 -4.24 -34.22 6.04
C LYS A 11 -3.88 -32.84 5.45
N LEU A 12 -4.56 -32.43 4.38
CA LEU A 12 -4.42 -31.09 3.81
C LEU A 12 -4.97 -30.04 4.77
N GLU A 13 -6.08 -30.37 5.43
CA GLU A 13 -6.76 -29.55 6.41
C GLU A 13 -5.90 -29.28 7.65
N GLU A 14 -5.11 -30.28 8.07
CA GLU A 14 -4.15 -30.21 9.18
C GLU A 14 -2.91 -29.35 8.84
N ARG A 15 -2.55 -29.25 7.55
CA ARG A 15 -1.42 -28.43 7.06
C ARG A 15 -1.80 -27.00 6.64
N ARG A 16 -3.05 -26.59 6.84
CA ARG A 16 -3.51 -25.25 6.43
C ARG A 16 -2.76 -24.17 7.21
N PRO A 17 -2.14 -23.19 6.55
CA PRO A 17 -1.55 -22.05 7.25
C PRO A 17 -2.66 -21.26 7.97
N GLN A 18 -2.31 -20.64 9.09
CA GLN A 18 -3.24 -19.83 9.86
C GLN A 18 -3.80 -18.70 8.97
N PRO A 19 -5.13 -18.44 8.99
CA PRO A 19 -5.75 -17.44 8.10
C PRO A 19 -5.11 -16.04 8.18
N MET A 20 -4.66 -15.63 9.38
CA MET A 20 -3.99 -14.34 9.58
C MET A 20 -2.60 -14.28 8.93
N VAL A 21 -1.90 -15.42 8.84
CA VAL A 21 -0.60 -15.51 8.16
C VAL A 21 -0.79 -15.32 6.66
N VAL A 22 -1.81 -15.96 6.08
CA VAL A 22 -2.14 -15.79 4.66
C VAL A 22 -2.55 -14.35 4.37
N PHE A 23 -3.36 -13.73 5.23
CA PHE A 23 -3.70 -12.32 5.12
C PHE A 23 -2.48 -11.40 5.17
N ALA A 24 -1.59 -11.59 6.15
CA ALA A 24 -0.38 -10.77 6.29
C ALA A 24 0.56 -10.93 5.09
N LEU A 25 0.76 -12.15 4.60
CA LEU A 25 1.53 -12.41 3.38
C LEU A 25 0.91 -11.75 2.16
N THR A 26 -0.41 -11.83 2.00
CA THR A 26 -1.13 -11.22 0.88
C THR A 26 -0.97 -9.70 0.91
N LEU A 27 -1.13 -9.07 2.07
CA LEU A 27 -0.95 -7.63 2.24
C LEU A 27 0.50 -7.20 1.96
N CYS A 28 1.47 -8.01 2.40
CA CYS A 28 2.89 -7.78 2.14
C CYS A 28 3.20 -7.87 0.63
N THR A 29 2.67 -8.89 -0.06
CA THR A 29 2.84 -9.00 -1.52
C THR A 29 2.15 -7.86 -2.26
N TYR A 30 0.98 -7.41 -1.80
CA TYR A 30 0.28 -6.26 -2.36
C TYR A 30 1.12 -4.98 -2.25
N PHE A 31 1.76 -4.73 -1.10
CA PHE A 31 2.70 -3.62 -0.93
C PHE A 31 3.80 -3.65 -2.00
N PHE A 32 4.54 -4.75 -2.09
CA PHE A 32 5.68 -4.83 -3.01
C PHE A 32 5.28 -4.72 -4.48
N VAL A 33 4.17 -5.34 -4.89
CA VAL A 33 3.69 -5.27 -6.27
C VAL A 33 3.25 -3.85 -6.61
N THR A 34 2.46 -3.20 -5.74
CA THR A 34 1.98 -1.84 -5.98
C THR A 34 3.07 -0.78 -5.87
N SER A 35 4.13 -1.03 -5.09
CA SER A 35 5.31 -0.17 -5.05
C SER A 35 6.16 -0.18 -6.33
N GLY A 36 5.80 -1.00 -7.32
CA GLY A 36 6.52 -1.05 -8.60
C GLY A 36 7.83 -1.81 -8.55
N THR A 37 7.97 -2.80 -7.65
CA THR A 37 9.19 -3.64 -7.57
C THR A 37 9.52 -4.33 -8.89
N ALA A 38 8.52 -4.78 -9.65
CA ALA A 38 8.72 -5.36 -10.99
C ALA A 38 9.28 -4.32 -11.99
N TYR A 39 8.83 -3.07 -11.91
CA TYR A 39 9.38 -1.98 -12.72
C TYR A 39 10.83 -1.69 -12.33
N ASN A 40 11.11 -1.64 -11.03
CA ASN A 40 12.45 -1.41 -10.51
C ASN A 40 13.43 -2.50 -10.99
N LEU A 41 13.01 -3.77 -10.99
CA LEU A 41 13.82 -4.89 -11.45
C LEU A 41 14.14 -4.87 -12.95
N ILE A 42 13.22 -4.37 -13.78
CA ILE A 42 13.37 -4.38 -15.25
C ILE A 42 14.12 -3.15 -15.76
N LYS A 43 13.90 -1.99 -15.12
CA LYS A 43 14.36 -0.70 -15.62
C LYS A 43 15.52 -0.12 -14.84
N ASP A 44 15.84 -0.67 -13.66
CA ASP A 44 16.88 -0.18 -12.75
C ASP A 44 16.91 1.36 -12.64
N PRO A 45 15.76 2.01 -12.30
CA PRO A 45 15.71 3.46 -12.17
C PRO A 45 16.54 3.93 -10.96
N PRO A 46 17.04 5.17 -10.97
CA PRO A 46 17.70 5.72 -9.78
C PRO A 46 16.71 5.86 -8.61
N ALA A 47 17.24 5.83 -7.39
CA ALA A 47 16.40 5.89 -6.19
C ALA A 47 15.68 7.24 -6.03
N VAL A 48 16.38 8.33 -6.36
CA VAL A 48 15.89 9.72 -6.36
C VAL A 48 16.49 10.45 -7.56
N GLY A 49 15.79 11.48 -8.05
CA GLY A 49 16.28 12.36 -9.11
C GLY A 49 16.97 13.61 -8.58
N ALA A 50 17.61 14.35 -9.48
CA ALA A 50 18.10 15.70 -9.23
C ALA A 50 17.57 16.64 -10.32
N THR A 51 16.90 17.71 -9.92
CA THR A 51 16.46 18.78 -10.83
C THR A 51 17.45 19.94 -10.70
N ARG A 52 17.97 20.44 -11.82
CA ARG A 52 18.79 21.64 -11.83
C ARG A 52 17.89 22.86 -11.83
N LEU A 53 18.07 23.73 -10.83
CA LEU A 53 17.43 25.02 -10.79
C LEU A 53 18.15 26.00 -11.73
N PRO A 54 17.50 27.13 -12.09
CA PRO A 54 18.10 28.17 -12.93
C PRO A 54 19.39 28.78 -12.35
N ASP A 55 19.58 28.68 -11.03
CA ASP A 55 20.76 29.14 -10.29
C ASP A 55 21.94 28.12 -10.30
N GLY A 56 21.78 26.98 -10.99
CA GLY A 56 22.78 25.92 -11.08
C GLY A 56 22.81 24.99 -9.87
N ARG A 57 21.99 25.21 -8.84
CA ARG A 57 21.86 24.30 -7.70
C ARG A 57 21.11 23.05 -8.12
N GLN A 58 21.47 21.91 -7.53
CA GLN A 58 20.74 20.66 -7.70
C GLN A 58 19.83 20.46 -6.50
N GLU A 59 18.54 20.34 -6.75
CA GLU A 59 17.57 19.94 -5.74
C GLU A 59 17.20 18.46 -5.94
N VAL A 60 17.11 17.74 -4.82
CA VAL A 60 16.70 16.35 -4.82
C VAL A 60 15.21 16.30 -5.17
N SER A 61 14.89 15.75 -6.34
CA SER A 61 13.51 15.54 -6.75
C SER A 61 13.10 14.11 -6.48
N MET A 62 12.11 13.94 -5.61
CA MET A 62 11.54 12.62 -5.28
C MET A 62 10.55 12.12 -6.33
N PHE A 63 10.18 12.95 -7.31
CA PHE A 63 9.14 12.65 -8.31
C PHE A 63 9.63 12.87 -9.73
N VAL A 64 9.26 11.96 -10.63
CA VAL A 64 9.39 12.21 -12.07
C VAL A 64 8.16 13.00 -12.55
N GLN A 65 8.30 14.32 -12.66
CA GLN A 65 7.21 15.18 -13.12
C GLN A 65 6.90 14.93 -14.61
N TYR A 66 5.63 15.05 -14.99
CA TYR A 66 5.11 14.99 -16.37
C TYR A 66 5.31 13.65 -17.12
N ARG A 67 5.92 12.62 -16.51
CA ARG A 67 6.09 11.30 -17.11
C ARG A 67 5.37 10.24 -16.29
N LEU A 68 4.28 9.71 -16.82
CA LEU A 68 3.47 8.70 -16.13
C LEU A 68 4.12 7.32 -16.08
N ASN A 69 4.78 6.93 -17.17
CA ASN A 69 5.40 5.61 -17.32
C ASN A 69 6.80 5.52 -16.69
N ALA A 70 7.28 6.61 -16.11
CA ALA A 70 8.56 6.66 -15.42
C ALA A 70 8.30 6.87 -13.92
N GLN A 71 9.17 6.28 -13.11
CA GLN A 71 9.02 6.25 -11.67
C GLN A 71 10.40 6.08 -11.03
N TYR A 72 10.66 6.81 -9.96
CA TYR A 72 11.80 6.55 -9.08
C TYR A 72 11.45 5.48 -8.04
N ILE A 73 12.47 4.80 -7.49
CA ILE A 73 12.24 3.73 -6.48
C ILE A 73 11.48 4.29 -5.27
N MET A 74 11.89 5.45 -4.76
CA MET A 74 11.24 6.09 -3.60
C MET A 74 9.82 6.54 -3.89
N GLU A 75 9.55 7.03 -5.11
CA GLU A 75 8.22 7.40 -5.56
C GLU A 75 7.26 6.20 -5.48
N GLY A 76 7.70 5.04 -5.99
CA GLY A 76 6.95 3.79 -5.93
C GLY A 76 6.69 3.29 -4.51
N LEU A 77 7.74 3.27 -3.68
CA LEU A 77 7.63 2.82 -2.29
C LEU A 77 6.66 3.70 -1.50
N CYS A 78 6.72 5.03 -1.66
CA CYS A 78 5.78 5.96 -1.05
C CYS A 78 4.33 5.71 -1.52
N GLY A 79 4.12 5.53 -2.83
CA GLY A 79 2.79 5.22 -3.38
C GLY A 79 2.19 3.94 -2.80
N GLY A 80 2.95 2.84 -2.83
CA GLY A 80 2.54 1.56 -2.24
C GLY A 80 2.26 1.65 -0.74
N PHE A 81 3.06 2.44 0.00
CA PHE A 81 2.82 2.68 1.43
C PHE A 81 1.48 3.38 1.65
N PHE A 82 1.17 4.44 0.90
CA PHE A 82 -0.10 5.13 1.04
C PHE A 82 -1.31 4.23 0.72
N TYR A 83 -1.21 3.40 -0.31
CA TYR A 83 -2.29 2.45 -0.66
C TYR A 83 -2.52 1.41 0.44
N THR A 84 -1.45 0.83 0.98
CA THR A 84 -1.55 -0.15 2.07
C THR A 84 -2.07 0.46 3.35
N LEU A 85 -1.68 1.70 3.68
CA LEU A 85 -2.19 2.44 4.84
C LEU A 85 -3.71 2.67 4.72
N GLY A 86 -4.20 3.02 3.53
CA GLY A 86 -5.63 3.18 3.26
C GLY A 86 -6.40 1.87 3.42
N GLY A 87 -5.87 0.77 2.86
CA GLY A 87 -6.46 -0.57 3.03
C GLY A 87 -6.48 -1.03 4.48
N LEU A 88 -5.38 -0.84 5.23
CA LEU A 88 -5.31 -1.12 6.66
C LEU A 88 -6.29 -0.26 7.48
N GLY A 89 -6.47 1.01 7.10
CA GLY A 89 -7.47 1.90 7.70
C GLY A 89 -8.88 1.31 7.61
N LEU A 90 -9.25 0.76 6.44
CA LEU A 90 -10.54 0.08 6.26
C LEU A 90 -10.65 -1.22 7.07
N VAL A 91 -9.59 -2.02 7.13
CA VAL A 91 -9.56 -3.24 7.95
C VAL A 91 -9.72 -2.90 9.44
N LEU A 92 -9.10 -1.82 9.92
CA LEU A 92 -9.27 -1.34 11.29
C LEU A 92 -10.71 -0.92 11.57
N LEU A 93 -11.38 -0.28 10.61
CA LEU A 93 -12.80 0.08 10.72
C LEU A 93 -13.71 -1.16 10.80
N ASP A 94 -13.39 -2.23 10.06
CA ASP A 94 -14.11 -3.49 10.17
C ASP A 94 -13.89 -4.18 11.52
N VAL A 95 -12.65 -4.18 12.03
CA VAL A 95 -12.34 -4.72 13.36
C VAL A 95 -13.13 -3.99 14.46
N CYS A 96 -13.38 -2.68 14.32
CA CYS A 96 -14.22 -1.91 15.25
C CYS A 96 -15.68 -2.39 15.32
N ARG A 97 -16.19 -3.00 14.25
CA ARG A 97 -17.55 -3.54 14.20
C ARG A 97 -17.71 -4.76 15.11
N SER A 98 -16.63 -5.47 15.40
CA SER A 98 -16.66 -6.65 16.27
C SER A 98 -17.13 -6.32 17.69
N PRO A 99 -18.00 -7.14 18.31
CA PRO A 99 -18.50 -6.93 19.68
C PRO A 99 -17.43 -7.15 20.76
N LYS A 100 -16.25 -7.65 20.37
CA LYS A 100 -15.11 -7.93 21.27
C LYS A 100 -14.46 -6.66 21.82
N LEU A 101 -14.50 -5.56 21.06
CA LEU A 101 -13.95 -4.27 21.49
C LEU A 101 -15.04 -3.45 22.19
N LYS A 102 -14.73 -2.90 23.37
CA LYS A 102 -15.67 -2.10 24.18
C LYS A 102 -15.01 -0.83 24.71
N GLY A 103 -15.84 0.15 25.05
CA GLY A 103 -15.43 1.39 25.71
C GLY A 103 -14.47 2.25 24.87
N PHE A 104 -13.48 2.82 25.54
CA PHE A 104 -12.52 3.77 24.95
C PHE A 104 -11.72 3.19 23.78
N VAL A 105 -11.29 1.92 23.88
CA VAL A 105 -10.47 1.26 22.84
C VAL A 105 -11.23 1.19 21.52
N LYS A 106 -12.52 0.85 21.55
CA LYS A 106 -13.36 0.82 20.34
C LYS A 106 -13.46 2.21 19.68
N GLY A 107 -13.69 3.24 20.48
CA GLY A 107 -13.75 4.62 19.99
C GLY A 107 -12.41 5.10 19.41
N PHE A 108 -11.30 4.74 20.06
CA PHE A 108 -9.96 5.08 19.59
C PHE A 108 -9.59 4.35 18.30
N THR A 109 -9.83 3.03 18.20
CA THR A 109 -9.57 2.26 16.99
C THR A 109 -10.40 2.77 15.80
N PHE A 110 -11.65 3.17 16.04
CA PHE A 110 -12.50 3.75 15.00
C PHE A 110 -11.92 5.07 14.46
N LYS A 111 -11.55 5.99 15.36
CA LYS A 111 -10.93 7.26 14.97
C LYS A 111 -9.60 7.04 14.25
N CYS A 112 -8.77 6.11 14.73
CA CYS A 112 -7.49 5.78 14.12
C CYS A 112 -7.67 5.19 12.71
N GLY A 113 -8.59 4.24 12.52
CA GLY A 113 -8.89 3.66 11.21
C GLY A 113 -9.45 4.68 10.22
N ALA A 114 -10.39 5.51 10.66
CA ALA A 114 -10.94 6.60 9.84
C ALA A 114 -9.86 7.63 9.46
N PHE A 115 -9.02 8.02 10.42
CA PHE A 115 -7.92 8.95 10.18
C PHE A 115 -6.89 8.36 9.19
N ALA A 116 -6.47 7.10 9.37
CA ALA A 116 -5.54 6.44 8.46
C ALA A 116 -6.08 6.35 7.03
N PHE A 117 -7.37 6.04 6.86
CA PHE A 117 -8.03 5.99 5.56
C PHE A 117 -8.10 7.38 4.90
N LEU A 118 -8.57 8.40 5.63
CA LEU A 118 -8.66 9.76 5.10
C LEU A 118 -7.28 10.35 4.78
N LEU A 119 -6.29 10.10 5.64
CA LEU A 119 -4.91 10.50 5.42
C LEU A 119 -4.34 9.85 4.16
N SER A 120 -4.59 8.57 3.94
CA SER A 120 -4.19 7.87 2.71
C SER A 120 -4.78 8.54 1.46
N ILE A 121 -6.09 8.84 1.46
CA ILE A 121 -6.74 9.54 0.34
C ILE A 121 -6.08 10.90 0.08
N ALA A 122 -5.84 11.69 1.14
CA ALA A 122 -5.19 12.99 1.00
C ALA A 122 -3.77 12.87 0.44
N LEU A 123 -2.96 11.93 0.95
CA LEU A 123 -1.59 11.70 0.51
C LEU A 123 -1.54 11.23 -0.95
N VAL A 124 -2.41 10.32 -1.36
CA VAL A 124 -2.52 9.87 -2.76
C VAL A 124 -2.96 11.03 -3.67
N SER A 125 -3.91 11.85 -3.23
CA SER A 125 -4.36 13.02 -4.00
C SER A 125 -3.23 14.04 -4.20
N ILE A 126 -2.44 14.29 -3.16
CA ILE A 126 -1.26 15.15 -3.22
C ILE A 126 -0.19 14.53 -4.14
N PHE A 127 0.05 13.22 -4.02
CA PHE A 127 1.00 12.48 -4.85
C PHE A 127 0.68 12.61 -6.34
N VAL A 128 -0.60 12.44 -6.72
CA VAL A 128 -1.05 12.60 -8.11
C VAL A 128 -0.85 14.03 -8.60
N ARG A 129 -1.12 15.04 -7.76
CA ARG A 129 -0.89 16.47 -8.10
C ARG A 129 0.59 16.80 -8.29
N PHE A 130 1.49 16.18 -7.52
CA PHE A 130 2.94 16.35 -7.72
C PHE A 130 3.41 15.68 -9.01
N LYS A 131 2.90 14.49 -9.33
CA LYS A 131 3.27 13.77 -10.56
C LYS A 131 2.74 14.47 -11.81
N MET A 132 1.50 14.99 -11.74
CA MET A 132 0.85 15.74 -12.80
C MET A 132 0.28 17.06 -12.26
N PRO A 133 1.08 18.14 -12.27
CA PRO A 133 0.54 19.46 -12.00
C PRO A 133 -0.48 19.77 -13.11
N ASN A 134 -1.68 20.21 -12.71
CA ASN A 134 -2.86 20.46 -13.55
C ASN A 134 -3.81 19.26 -13.82
N TYR A 135 -3.65 18.13 -13.12
CA TYR A 135 -4.49 16.92 -13.30
C TYR A 135 -6.02 17.09 -13.05
N LEU A 136 -6.52 18.27 -12.66
CA LEU A 136 -7.96 18.56 -12.46
C LEU A 136 -8.34 20.01 -12.85
N GLN A 137 -7.62 20.66 -13.76
CA GLN A 137 -7.91 22.04 -14.17
C GLN A 137 -8.97 22.19 -15.29
N TYR A 138 -9.82 21.18 -15.50
CA TYR A 138 -10.94 21.21 -16.44
C TYR A 138 -12.22 20.67 -15.79
#